data_AF-A0AAV0KEK8-F1
#
_entry.id   AF-A0AAV0KEK8-F1
#
_cell.length_a   1.000
_cell.length_b   1.000
_cell.length_c   1.000
_cell.angle_alpha   90.00
_cell.angle_beta   90.00
_cell.angle_gamma   90.00
#
_symmetry.space_group_name_H-M   'P 1'
#
loop_
_entity.id
_entity.type
_entity.pdbx_description
1 polymer ?
#
loop_
_entity_poly.entity_id
_entity_poly.type
_entity_poly.pdbx_seq_one_letter_code
_entity_poly.pdbx_strand_id
1 'polypeptide(L)' 'MRFPVYLQDITSMSALRRDGHPSVYRITQEEKNCSHWCLPGVPDIWNEMLASLM' A
#
# COMPACT_ATOMS: atom_id res chain seq x y z
N MET A 1 -12.19 23.39 -0.76
CA MET A 1 -12.29 22.35 -1.82
C MET A 1 -13.70 22.40 -2.40
N ARG A 2 -13.86 22.37 -3.73
CA ARG A 2 -15.17 22.49 -4.42
C ARG A 2 -15.95 21.17 -4.50
N PHE A 3 -15.27 20.06 -4.24
CA PHE A 3 -15.82 18.70 -4.20
C PHE A 3 -15.44 18.06 -2.86
N PRO A 4 -16.34 17.29 -2.22
CA PRO A 4 -16.01 16.55 -1.00
C PRO A 4 -14.94 15.50 -1.34
N VAL A 5 -13.88 15.47 -0.55
CA VAL A 5 -12.79 14.49 -0.66
C VAL A 5 -12.68 13.79 0.68
N TYR A 6 -12.70 12.47 0.66
CA TYR A 6 -12.42 11.67 1.84
C TYR A 6 -10.93 11.30 1.85
N LEU A 7 -10.22 11.70 2.89
CA LEU A 7 -8.83 11.29 3.08
C LEU A 7 -8.81 9.90 3.72
N GLN A 8 -8.27 8.94 3.00
CA GLN A 8 -8.02 7.61 3.53
C GLN A 8 -6.63 7.55 4.16
N ASP A 9 -6.57 7.74 5.48
CA ASP A 9 -5.30 7.66 6.21
C ASP A 9 -4.85 6.20 6.38
N ILE A 10 -3.91 5.80 5.52
CA ILE A 10 -3.29 4.47 5.51
C ILE A 10 -1.87 4.48 6.09
N THR A 11 -1.35 5.63 6.55
CA THR A 11 0.08 5.82 6.80
C THR A 11 0.57 4.95 7.96
N SER A 12 -0.06 5.05 9.13
CA SER A 12 0.37 4.31 10.34
C SER A 12 0.27 2.79 10.14
N MET A 13 -0.83 2.32 9.56
CA MET A 13 -1.03 0.90 9.26
C MET A 13 0.01 0.37 8.27
N SER A 14 0.28 1.12 7.19
CA SER A 14 1.26 0.70 6.18
C SER A 14 2.68 0.68 6.73
N ALA A 15 3.03 1.63 7.62
CA ALA A 15 4.35 1.69 8.26
C ALA A 15 4.67 0.46 9.13
N LEU A 16 3.64 -0.22 9.66
CA LEU A 16 3.80 -1.46 10.42
C LEU A 16 4.12 -2.67 9.52
N ARG A 17 3.93 -2.57 8.21
CA ARG A 17 4.01 -3.70 7.27
C ARG A 17 5.27 -3.68 6.41
N ARG A 18 6.44 -3.49 7.01
CA ARG A 18 7.73 -3.55 6.26
C ARG A 18 7.96 -4.90 5.56
N ASP A 19 7.31 -5.95 6.05
CA ASP A 19 7.28 -7.30 5.48
C ASP A 19 6.51 -7.40 4.15
N GLY A 20 5.63 -6.44 3.88
CA GLY A 20 4.81 -6.41 2.66
C GLY A 20 5.54 -5.96 1.40
N HIS A 21 6.81 -5.56 1.50
CA HIS A 21 7.61 -5.13 0.34
C HIS A 21 8.28 -6.33 -0.34
N PRO A 22 8.37 -6.36 -1.67
CA PRO A 22 8.99 -7.48 -2.39
C PRO A 22 10.51 -7.50 -2.27
N SER A 23 11.15 -6.48 -1.67
CA SER A 23 12.60 -6.45 -1.43
C SER A 23 13.36 -6.68 -2.75
N VAL A 24 14.04 -7.84 -2.89
CA VAL A 24 14.80 -8.28 -4.07
C VAL A 24 13.96 -9.06 -5.10
N TYR A 25 12.73 -9.46 -4.76
CA TYR A 25 11.87 -10.28 -5.61
C TYR A 25 11.14 -9.41 -6.64
N ARG A 26 11.89 -8.93 -7.64
CA ARG A 26 11.42 -8.05 -8.71
C ARG A 26 12.01 -8.41 -10.08
N ILE A 27 11.43 -7.80 -11.12
CA ILE A 27 11.86 -7.95 -12.52
C ILE A 27 13.30 -7.45 -12.72
N THR A 28 13.72 -6.38 -12.05
CA THR A 28 15.09 -5.86 -12.06
C THR A 28 15.72 -6.00 -10.68
N GLN A 29 16.90 -6.62 -10.61
CA GLN A 29 17.60 -6.97 -9.36
C GLN A 29 18.64 -5.92 -8.92
N GLU A 30 18.58 -4.71 -9.47
CA GLU A 30 19.63 -3.71 -9.23
C GLU A 30 19.58 -3.17 -7.79
N GLU A 31 18.41 -3.08 -7.15
CA GLU A 31 18.26 -2.59 -5.77
C GLU A 31 17.09 -3.22 -5.00
N LYS A 32 17.22 -3.30 -3.66
CA LYS A 32 16.10 -3.65 -2.76
C LYS A 32 15.05 -2.55 -2.86
N ASN A 33 13.86 -2.86 -3.33
CA ASN A 33 12.82 -1.83 -3.41
C ASN A 33 11.80 -1.97 -2.27
N CYS A 34 11.88 -0.99 -1.39
CA CYS A 34 11.04 -0.82 -0.20
C CYS A 34 9.88 0.14 -0.45
N SER A 35 9.60 0.49 -1.72
CA SER A 35 8.62 1.51 -2.09
C SER A 35 7.33 0.93 -2.66
N HIS A 36 7.34 -0.31 -3.17
CA HIS A 36 6.11 -0.98 -3.63
C HIS A 36 5.80 -2.21 -2.78
N TRP A 37 4.64 -2.80 -3.03
CA TRP A 37 4.05 -3.86 -2.24
C TRP A 37 3.95 -5.16 -3.04
N CYS A 38 4.10 -6.29 -2.36
CA CYS A 38 3.69 -7.59 -2.89
C CYS A 38 2.16 -7.64 -3.05
N LEU A 39 1.70 -8.45 -4.01
CA LEU A 39 0.30 -8.83 -4.16
C LEU A 39 0.18 -10.37 -4.13
N PRO A 40 -0.76 -10.93 -3.36
CA PRO A 40 -1.66 -10.24 -2.42
C PRO A 40 -0.91 -9.60 -1.24
N GLY A 41 -1.45 -8.54 -0.64
CA GLY A 41 -0.77 -7.79 0.42
C GLY A 41 -1.44 -6.50 0.89
N VAL A 42 -0.62 -5.54 1.34
CA VAL A 42 -1.06 -4.28 1.97
C VAL A 42 -2.05 -3.46 1.13
N PRO A 43 -1.89 -3.34 -0.21
CA PRO A 43 -2.86 -2.65 -1.05
C PRO A 43 -4.27 -3.26 -1.04
N ASP A 44 -4.41 -4.55 -0.75
CA ASP A 44 -5.73 -5.20 -0.70
C ASP A 44 -6.55 -4.66 0.49
N ILE A 45 -5.92 -4.45 1.65
CA ILE A 45 -6.56 -3.82 2.81
C ILE A 45 -6.94 -2.36 2.52
N TRP A 46 -6.13 -1.63 1.76
CA TRP A 46 -6.51 -0.27 1.33
C TRP A 46 -7.80 -0.30 0.49
N ASN A 47 -7.93 -1.29 -0.40
CA ASN A 47 -9.12 -1.48 -1.22
C ASN A 47 -10.34 -1.91 -0.39
N GLU A 48 -10.17 -2.77 0.61
CA GLU A 48 -11.25 -3.14 1.53
C GLU A 48 -11.74 -1.94 2.35
N MET A 49 -10.82 -1.14 2.89
CA MET A 49 -11.16 0.10 3.58
C MET A 49 -11.86 1.08 2.62
N LEU A 50 -11.45 1.16 1.36
CA LEU A 50 -12.08 2.02 0.36
C LEU A 50 -13.51 1.53 0.05
N ALA A 51 -13.69 0.23 -0.12
CA ALA A 51 -14.99 -0.39 -0.34
C ALA A 51 -15.94 -0.16 0.84
N SER A 52 -15.43 -0.08 2.08
CA SER A 52 -16.24 0.23 3.26
C SER A 52 -16.74 1.68 3.32
N LEU A 53 -16.18 2.58 2.51
CA LEU A 53 -16.55 4.00 2.43
C LEU A 53 -17.50 4.31 1.27
N MET A 54 -17.72 3.35 0.37
CA MET A 54 -18.62 3.43 -0.78
C MET A 54 -20.01 2.90 -0.41
#